data_AF-B6WBQ0-F1
#
_entry.id   AF-B6WBQ0-F1
#
_cell.length_a   1.000
_cell.length_b   1.000
_cell.length_c   1.000
_cell.angle_alpha   90.00
_cell.angle_beta   90.00
_cell.angle_gamma   90.00
#
_symmetry.space_group_name_H-M   'P 1'
#
loop_
_entity.id
_entity.type
_entity.pdbx_description
1 polymer ?
#
loop_
_entity_poly.entity_id
_entity_poly.type
_entity_poly.pdbx_seq_one_letter_code
_entity_poly.pdbx_strand_id
1 'polypeptide(L)'
;MRNKELYERIFLRTTIIILTILFLLFLAPALLNALMPIILALVIVGLLAPSIRKIDHILPIKHKAVSYLLGTILLLLLLFFLVWFVQFIVNQVSGLVGNIISNWDKIVSSVNTWINDANSQINLMPDYVSNTIRSGLKSLYEWLGSLQKNAINITFGFTQAFINTSNEIIFFVITFVVAFYIILGDMQNVYDKYHLLIPEKSKNNLSLIRAVFKNSTWNYIKSQLKLAFLCTIIMAIFLFFIGQQYFMPIALILGFVDLLPMIGPIIVLLPWSIIELLIFDNTIKSLGLLIVLTAWTGLRQVIAPKVIGSSADIHPILSVIALYAGLKLFGVMGAILLPVVFIFIVGIYRSGIIDNWIYDYKLFFKYISDTLNIGKRKLDIPDEEN
;
A
#
# COMPACT_ATOMS: atom_id res chain seq x y z
N MET A 1 -21.29 -20.63 40.53
CA MET A 1 -21.78 -19.38 39.89
C MET A 1 -20.68 -18.66 39.09
N ARG A 2 -19.44 -18.53 39.60
CA ARG A 2 -18.31 -17.85 38.92
C ARG A 2 -17.90 -18.41 37.54
N ASN A 3 -18.09 -19.71 37.29
CA ASN A 3 -17.69 -20.32 36.01
C ASN A 3 -18.72 -20.09 34.88
N LYS A 4 -20.02 -20.00 35.20
CA LYS A 4 -21.08 -19.83 34.19
C LYS A 4 -20.96 -18.46 33.49
N GLU A 5 -20.65 -17.42 34.25
CA GLU A 5 -20.36 -16.08 33.73
C GLU A 5 -19.06 -16.00 32.91
N LEU A 6 -18.10 -16.91 33.13
CA LEU A 6 -16.87 -16.99 32.33
C LEU A 6 -17.18 -17.59 30.95
N TYR A 7 -17.92 -18.70 30.91
CA TYR A 7 -18.35 -19.33 29.65
C TYR A 7 -19.24 -18.40 28.82
N GLU A 8 -20.19 -17.70 29.43
CA GLU A 8 -21.03 -16.73 28.73
C GLU A 8 -20.22 -15.55 28.17
N ARG A 9 -19.26 -15.02 28.93
CA ARG A 9 -18.37 -13.94 28.47
C ARG A 9 -17.50 -14.39 27.30
N ILE A 10 -16.91 -15.58 27.36
CA ILE A 10 -16.06 -16.11 26.29
C ILE A 10 -16.91 -16.40 25.05
N PHE A 11 -18.06 -17.06 25.22
CA PHE A 11 -18.98 -17.38 24.12
C PHE A 11 -19.49 -16.11 23.42
N LEU A 12 -19.89 -15.08 24.18
CA LEU A 12 -20.28 -13.78 23.62
C LEU A 12 -19.12 -13.12 22.88
N ARG A 13 -17.91 -13.11 23.44
CA ARG A 13 -16.73 -12.51 22.80
C ARG A 13 -16.30 -13.25 21.54
N THR A 14 -16.29 -14.58 21.53
CA THR A 14 -16.03 -15.38 20.32
C THR A 14 -17.09 -15.13 19.26
N THR A 15 -18.36 -15.06 19.66
CA THR A 15 -19.47 -14.80 18.73
C THR A 15 -19.35 -13.40 18.13
N ILE A 16 -19.02 -12.39 18.93
CA ILE A 16 -18.76 -11.02 18.46
C ILE A 16 -17.56 -10.98 17.51
N ILE A 17 -16.45 -11.68 17.82
CA ILE A 17 -15.29 -11.76 16.90
C ILE A 17 -15.73 -12.36 15.57
N ILE A 18 -16.41 -13.51 15.59
CA ILE A 18 -16.83 -14.23 14.38
C ILE A 18 -17.78 -13.37 13.55
N LEU A 19 -18.77 -12.73 14.18
CA LEU A 19 -19.69 -11.81 13.51
C LEU A 19 -18.98 -10.58 12.94
N THR A 20 -17.98 -10.06 13.64
CA THR A 20 -17.18 -8.92 13.17
C THR A 20 -16.31 -9.32 11.97
N ILE A 21 -15.70 -10.52 12.00
CA ILE A 21 -14.94 -11.06 10.87
C ILE A 21 -15.85 -11.30 9.67
N LEU A 22 -17.03 -11.90 9.87
CA LEU A 22 -18.02 -12.09 8.81
C LEU A 22 -18.51 -10.75 8.24
N PHE A 23 -18.78 -9.77 9.09
CA PHE A 23 -19.13 -8.41 8.67
C PHE A 23 -18.01 -7.79 7.83
N LEU A 24 -16.76 -7.87 8.29
CA LEU A 24 -15.60 -7.32 7.59
C LEU A 24 -15.32 -8.01 6.24
N LEU A 25 -15.61 -9.31 6.12
CA LEU A 25 -15.38 -10.06 4.88
C LEU A 25 -16.49 -9.88 3.85
N PHE A 26 -17.77 -9.85 4.28
CA PHE A 26 -18.91 -9.87 3.36
C PHE A 26 -19.59 -8.51 3.20
N LEU A 27 -19.84 -7.79 4.30
CA LEU A 27 -20.71 -6.61 4.28
C LEU A 27 -19.91 -5.30 4.21
N ALA A 28 -18.76 -5.25 4.87
CA ALA A 28 -17.91 -4.06 4.89
C ALA A 28 -17.39 -3.66 3.50
N PRO A 29 -16.96 -4.56 2.59
CA PRO A 29 -16.53 -4.17 1.26
C PRO A 29 -17.66 -3.55 0.44
N ALA A 30 -18.86 -4.15 0.50
CA ALA A 30 -20.05 -3.63 -0.19
C ALA A 30 -20.47 -2.26 0.36
N LEU A 31 -20.49 -2.10 1.69
CA LEU A 31 -20.78 -0.81 2.34
C LEU A 31 -19.73 0.25 2.02
N LEU A 32 -18.44 -0.09 2.05
CA LEU A 32 -17.37 0.84 1.72
C LEU A 32 -17.45 1.30 0.26
N ASN A 33 -17.76 0.39 -0.67
CA ASN A 33 -17.98 0.74 -2.07
C ASN A 33 -19.18 1.67 -2.25
N ALA A 34 -20.31 1.37 -1.61
CA ALA A 34 -21.52 2.19 -1.68
C ALA A 34 -21.35 3.58 -1.02
N LEU A 35 -20.59 3.66 0.08
CA LEU A 35 -20.33 4.90 0.81
C LEU A 35 -19.11 5.66 0.29
N MET A 36 -18.33 5.10 -0.63
CA MET A 36 -17.12 5.70 -1.21
C MET A 36 -17.31 7.15 -1.68
N PRO A 37 -18.37 7.53 -2.44
CA PRO A 37 -18.55 8.92 -2.85
C PRO A 37 -18.76 9.86 -1.65
N ILE A 38 -19.43 9.41 -0.59
CA ILE A 38 -19.66 10.20 0.63
C ILE A 38 -18.36 10.34 1.43
N ILE A 39 -17.60 9.25 1.56
CA ILE A 39 -16.30 9.24 2.25
C ILE A 39 -15.33 10.18 1.53
N LEU A 40 -15.27 10.12 0.20
CA LEU A 40 -14.43 11.01 -0.61
C LEU A 40 -14.86 12.47 -0.47
N ALA A 41 -16.17 12.75 -0.48
CA ALA A 41 -16.68 14.09 -0.23
C ALA A 41 -16.23 14.61 1.15
N LEU A 42 -16.33 13.77 2.19
CA LEU A 42 -15.89 14.13 3.55
C LEU A 42 -14.39 14.45 3.62
N VAL A 43 -13.55 13.63 2.97
CA VAL A 43 -12.10 13.86 2.90
C VAL A 43 -11.78 15.16 2.16
N ILE A 44 -12.42 15.41 1.01
CA ILE A 44 -12.19 16.60 0.19
C ILE A 44 -12.68 17.85 0.92
N VAL A 45 -13.87 17.83 1.53
CA VAL A 45 -14.34 18.94 2.38
C VAL A 45 -13.37 19.19 3.52
N GLY A 46 -12.88 18.14 4.20
CA GLY A 46 -11.89 18.29 5.27
C GLY A 46 -10.58 18.94 4.82
N LEU A 47 -10.13 18.66 3.60
CA LEU A 47 -8.94 19.27 2.99
C LEU A 47 -9.18 20.72 2.55
N LEU A 48 -10.36 21.02 1.99
CA LEU A 48 -10.72 22.34 1.49
C LEU A 48 -11.18 23.31 2.58
N ALA A 49 -11.82 22.80 3.65
CA ALA A 49 -12.34 23.59 4.76
C ALA A 49 -11.33 24.58 5.38
N PRO A 50 -10.06 24.23 5.68
CA PRO A 50 -9.10 25.21 6.18
C PRO A 50 -8.79 26.31 5.15
N SER A 51 -8.72 25.97 3.86
CA SER A 51 -8.50 26.95 2.78
C SER A 51 -9.71 27.89 2.63
N ILE A 52 -10.92 27.34 2.67
CA ILE A 52 -12.19 28.09 2.57
C ILE A 52 -12.32 29.04 3.77
N ARG A 53 -12.06 28.56 5.00
CA ARG A 53 -12.12 29.41 6.22
C ARG A 53 -11.12 30.56 6.17
N LYS A 54 -9.88 30.32 5.73
CA LYS A 54 -8.87 31.38 5.59
C LYS A 54 -9.31 32.50 4.64
N ILE A 55 -9.96 32.14 3.54
CA ILE A 55 -10.45 33.11 2.55
C ILE A 55 -11.72 33.82 3.03
N ASP A 56 -12.61 33.09 3.74
CA ASP A 56 -13.85 33.66 4.30
C ASP A 56 -13.56 34.75 5.35
N HIS A 57 -12.46 34.65 6.10
CA HIS A 57 -12.00 35.70 7.02
C HIS A 57 -11.49 36.98 6.33
N ILE A 58 -11.20 36.94 5.03
CA ILE A 58 -10.64 38.07 4.26
C ILE A 58 -11.75 38.84 3.51
N LEU A 59 -12.90 38.21 3.24
CA LEU A 59 -13.98 38.80 2.43
C LEU A 59 -15.17 39.27 3.29
N PRO A 60 -15.69 40.51 3.11
CA PRO A 60 -16.75 41.11 3.94
C PRO A 60 -18.19 40.74 3.52
N ILE A 61 -18.42 39.61 2.84
CA ILE A 61 -19.73 39.21 2.30
C ILE A 61 -20.38 38.14 3.21
N LYS A 62 -21.72 38.00 3.19
CA LYS A 62 -22.46 36.99 3.98
C LYS A 62 -21.82 35.60 3.90
N HIS A 63 -21.27 35.14 5.03
CA HIS A 63 -20.44 33.95 5.22
C HIS A 63 -20.87 32.68 4.46
N LYS A 64 -22.17 32.41 4.34
CA LYS A 64 -22.64 31.14 3.73
C LYS A 64 -22.50 31.10 2.20
N ALA A 65 -22.92 32.15 1.48
CA ALA A 65 -22.94 32.13 0.01
C ALA A 65 -21.52 32.17 -0.59
N VAL A 66 -20.61 32.91 0.04
CA VAL A 66 -19.20 33.03 -0.34
C VAL A 66 -18.48 31.70 -0.16
N SER A 67 -18.73 31.04 0.98
CA SER A 67 -18.16 29.72 1.30
C SER A 67 -18.61 28.65 0.29
N TYR A 68 -19.88 28.66 -0.12
CA TYR A 68 -20.38 27.76 -1.17
C TYR A 68 -19.79 28.06 -2.56
N LEU A 69 -19.69 29.33 -2.95
CA LEU A 69 -19.08 29.73 -4.23
C LEU A 69 -17.60 29.33 -4.29
N LEU A 70 -16.83 29.66 -3.25
CA LEU A 70 -15.42 29.28 -3.15
C LEU A 70 -15.24 27.76 -3.11
N GLY A 71 -16.07 27.05 -2.35
CA GLY A 71 -16.07 25.59 -2.30
C GLY A 71 -16.35 24.97 -3.67
N THR A 72 -17.27 25.57 -4.44
CA THR A 72 -17.59 25.12 -5.80
C THR A 72 -16.42 25.35 -6.76
N ILE A 73 -15.81 26.54 -6.74
CA ILE A 73 -14.64 26.85 -7.59
C ILE A 73 -13.47 25.91 -7.28
N LEU A 74 -13.18 25.69 -5.99
CA LEU A 74 -12.12 24.78 -5.57
C LEU A 74 -12.41 23.33 -5.97
N LEU A 75 -13.66 22.88 -5.84
CA LEU A 75 -14.07 21.55 -6.27
C LEU A 75 -13.92 21.37 -7.78
N LEU A 76 -14.35 22.36 -8.59
CA LEU A 76 -14.20 22.32 -10.04
C LEU A 76 -12.73 22.31 -10.47
N LEU A 77 -11.89 23.13 -9.84
CA LEU A 77 -10.45 23.16 -10.11
C LEU A 77 -9.79 21.82 -9.75
N LEU A 78 -10.15 21.25 -8.61
CA LEU A 78 -9.67 19.94 -8.17
C LEU A 78 -10.09 18.83 -9.14
N LEU A 79 -11.36 18.79 -9.57
CA LEU A 79 -11.84 17.82 -10.55
C LEU A 79 -11.16 17.99 -11.90
N PHE A 80 -11.00 19.23 -12.38
CA PHE A 80 -10.29 19.52 -13.62
C PHE A 80 -8.84 19.01 -13.57
N PHE A 81 -8.10 19.36 -12.51
CA PHE A 81 -6.72 18.91 -12.34
C PHE A 81 -6.62 17.39 -12.24
N LEU A 82 -7.55 16.73 -11.55
CA LEU A 82 -7.59 15.28 -11.42
C LEU A 82 -7.81 14.61 -12.79
N VAL A 83 -8.81 15.05 -13.56
CA VAL A 83 -9.07 14.51 -14.90
C VAL A 83 -7.86 14.74 -15.83
N TRP A 84 -7.29 15.94 -15.82
CA TRP A 84 -6.10 16.26 -16.61
C TRP A 84 -4.90 15.39 -16.22
N PHE A 85 -4.63 15.23 -14.93
CA PHE A 85 -3.52 14.43 -14.42
C PHE A 85 -3.71 12.95 -14.77
N VAL A 86 -4.91 12.40 -14.60
CA VAL A 86 -5.20 11.02 -14.97
C VAL A 86 -5.01 10.81 -16.48
N GLN A 87 -5.51 11.71 -17.33
CA GLN A 87 -5.28 11.62 -18.77
C GLN A 87 -3.79 11.69 -19.13
N PHE A 88 -3.04 12.58 -18.47
CA PHE A 88 -1.59 12.68 -18.65
C PHE A 88 -0.90 11.35 -18.32
N ILE A 89 -1.24 10.72 -17.20
CA ILE A 89 -0.70 9.41 -16.82
C ILE A 89 -1.12 8.32 -17.81
N VAL A 90 -2.39 8.27 -18.22
CA VAL A 90 -2.89 7.28 -19.20
C VAL A 90 -2.13 7.40 -20.53
N ASN A 91 -1.92 8.61 -21.03
CA ASN A 91 -1.17 8.84 -22.27
C ASN A 91 0.30 8.39 -22.13
N GLN A 92 0.94 8.72 -21.01
CA GLN A 92 2.33 8.36 -20.74
C GLN A 92 2.52 6.85 -20.59
N VAL A 93 1.64 6.17 -19.85
CA VAL A 93 1.66 4.72 -19.66
C VAL A 93 1.32 4.00 -20.96
N SER A 94 0.30 4.44 -21.69
CA SER A 94 -0.08 3.84 -22.97
C SER A 94 1.02 4.00 -24.02
N GLY A 95 1.71 5.15 -24.04
CA GLY A 95 2.88 5.37 -24.88
C GLY A 95 4.03 4.43 -24.51
N LEU A 96 4.34 4.28 -23.22
CA LEU A 96 5.37 3.35 -22.74
C LEU A 96 5.06 1.91 -23.14
N VAL A 97 3.83 1.46 -22.89
CA VAL A 97 3.37 0.11 -23.23
C VAL A 97 3.41 -0.10 -24.74
N GLY A 98 2.92 0.87 -25.51
CA GLY A 98 2.97 0.84 -26.98
C GLY A 98 4.40 0.73 -27.51
N ASN A 99 5.36 1.43 -26.91
CA ASN A 99 6.77 1.36 -27.27
C ASN A 99 7.43 0.01 -26.91
N ILE A 100 7.01 -0.62 -25.80
CA ILE A 100 7.46 -1.97 -25.44
C ILE A 100 6.90 -2.99 -26.43
N ILE A 101 5.63 -2.88 -26.78
CA ILE A 101 4.96 -3.80 -27.71
C ILE A 101 5.55 -3.66 -29.13
N SER A 102 5.73 -2.44 -29.62
CA SER A 102 6.24 -2.20 -30.98
C SER A 102 7.69 -2.65 -31.16
N ASN A 103 8.50 -2.58 -30.10
CA ASN A 103 9.87 -3.06 -30.12
C ASN A 103 10.02 -4.50 -29.59
N TRP A 104 8.93 -5.19 -29.28
CA TRP A 104 8.96 -6.49 -28.63
C TRP A 104 9.79 -7.52 -29.39
N ASP A 105 9.57 -7.61 -30.71
CA ASP A 105 10.29 -8.56 -31.56
C ASP A 105 11.79 -8.26 -31.57
N LYS A 106 12.19 -6.98 -31.52
CA LYS A 106 13.59 -6.56 -31.42
C LYS A 106 14.18 -6.93 -30.06
N ILE A 107 13.45 -6.69 -28.97
CA ILE A 107 13.87 -7.04 -27.60
C ILE A 107 14.11 -8.55 -27.51
N VAL A 108 13.15 -9.34 -27.99
CA VAL A 108 13.22 -10.81 -27.98
C VAL A 108 14.33 -11.31 -28.90
N SER A 109 14.49 -10.74 -30.10
CA SER A 109 15.56 -11.14 -31.00
C SER A 109 16.93 -10.84 -30.42
N SER A 110 17.14 -9.66 -29.81
CA SER A 110 18.42 -9.31 -29.19
C SER A 110 18.74 -10.22 -28.01
N VAL A 111 17.74 -10.57 -27.19
CA VAL A 111 17.89 -11.56 -26.12
C VAL A 111 18.27 -12.92 -26.69
N ASN A 112 17.59 -13.38 -27.75
CA ASN A 112 17.88 -14.67 -28.37
C ASN A 112 19.28 -14.72 -29.01
N THR A 113 19.71 -13.65 -29.68
CA THR A 113 21.06 -13.54 -30.24
C THR A 113 22.10 -13.61 -29.13
N TRP A 114 21.92 -12.82 -28.07
CA TRP A 114 22.82 -12.86 -26.91
C TRP A 114 22.85 -14.25 -26.24
N ILE A 115 21.69 -14.91 -26.11
CA ILE A 115 21.60 -16.29 -25.60
C ILE A 115 22.37 -17.27 -26.51
N ASN A 116 22.24 -17.13 -27.84
CA ASN A 116 22.91 -18.01 -28.79
C ASN A 116 24.43 -17.81 -28.80
N ASP A 117 24.87 -16.56 -28.73
CA ASP A 117 26.29 -16.20 -28.61
C ASP A 117 26.86 -16.72 -27.29
N ALA A 118 26.12 -16.56 -26.20
CA ALA A 118 26.48 -17.14 -24.90
C ALA A 118 26.50 -18.66 -24.94
N ASN A 119 25.54 -19.32 -25.62
CA ASN A 119 25.48 -20.79 -25.73
C ASN A 119 26.73 -21.39 -26.36
N SER A 120 27.36 -20.69 -27.31
CA SER A 120 28.64 -21.13 -27.92
C SER A 120 29.77 -21.20 -26.89
N GLN A 121 29.78 -20.31 -25.89
CA GLN A 121 30.74 -20.25 -24.79
C GLN A 121 30.33 -21.17 -23.62
N ILE A 122 29.03 -21.34 -23.39
CA ILE A 122 28.46 -22.17 -22.32
C ILE A 122 28.67 -23.66 -22.59
N ASN A 123 28.70 -24.10 -23.86
CA ASN A 123 28.98 -25.49 -24.22
C ASN A 123 30.41 -25.94 -23.85
N LEU A 124 31.31 -25.01 -23.52
CA LEU A 124 32.67 -25.28 -23.04
C LEU A 124 32.74 -25.43 -21.51
N MET A 125 31.62 -25.19 -20.80
CA MET A 125 31.54 -25.25 -19.34
C MET A 125 31.02 -26.61 -18.86
N PRO A 126 31.34 -27.02 -17.62
CA PRO A 126 30.76 -28.22 -17.00
C PRO A 126 29.22 -28.21 -17.01
N ASP A 127 28.60 -29.39 -17.16
CA ASP A 127 27.14 -29.55 -17.34
C ASP A 127 26.31 -28.86 -16.25
N TYR A 128 26.79 -28.83 -15.00
CA TYR A 128 26.09 -28.16 -13.90
C TYR A 128 26.03 -26.64 -14.06
N VAL A 129 27.09 -26.02 -14.61
CA VAL A 129 27.14 -24.58 -14.90
C VAL A 129 26.26 -24.27 -16.12
N SER A 130 26.38 -25.08 -17.17
CA SER A 130 25.60 -24.93 -18.41
C SER A 130 24.09 -25.02 -18.15
N ASN A 131 23.64 -26.02 -17.38
CA ASN A 131 22.24 -26.18 -17.03
C ASN A 131 21.71 -25.04 -16.14
N THR A 132 22.52 -24.54 -15.20
CA THR A 132 22.15 -23.41 -14.34
C THR A 132 21.96 -22.14 -15.16
N ILE A 133 22.91 -21.82 -16.05
CA ILE A 133 22.83 -20.65 -16.91
C ILE A 133 21.60 -20.78 -17.84
N ARG A 134 21.41 -21.92 -18.49
CA ARG A 134 20.24 -22.18 -19.36
C ARG A 134 18.91 -22.01 -18.63
N SER A 135 18.82 -22.46 -17.37
CA SER A 135 17.61 -22.27 -16.55
C SER A 135 17.36 -20.80 -16.22
N GLY A 136 18.40 -20.03 -15.85
CA GLY A 136 18.29 -18.59 -15.62
C GLY A 136 17.88 -17.81 -16.86
N LEU A 137 18.42 -18.17 -18.03
CA LEU A 137 18.04 -17.58 -19.32
C LEU A 137 16.58 -17.86 -19.68
N LYS A 138 16.12 -19.10 -19.44
CA LYS A 138 14.70 -19.47 -19.62
C LYS A 138 13.80 -18.66 -18.69
N SER A 139 14.17 -18.52 -17.40
CA SER A 139 13.41 -17.71 -16.46
C SER A 139 13.40 -16.22 -16.83
N LEU A 140 14.50 -15.69 -17.38
CA LEU A 140 14.54 -14.33 -17.92
C LEU A 140 13.57 -14.17 -19.10
N TYR A 141 13.58 -15.12 -20.04
CA TYR A 141 12.66 -15.12 -21.18
C TYR A 141 11.19 -15.18 -20.75
N GLU A 142 10.85 -16.08 -19.82
CA GLU A 142 9.51 -16.19 -19.25
C GLU A 142 9.10 -14.92 -18.50
N TRP A 143 10.01 -14.34 -17.72
CA TRP A 143 9.78 -13.06 -17.03
C TRP A 143 9.53 -11.93 -18.03
N LEU A 144 10.35 -11.79 -19.06
CA LEU A 144 10.14 -10.81 -20.14
C LEU A 144 8.75 -11.04 -20.78
N GLY A 145 8.42 -12.27 -21.18
CA GLY A 145 7.11 -12.58 -21.77
C GLY A 145 5.93 -12.26 -20.84
N SER A 146 6.12 -12.40 -19.53
CA SER A 146 5.12 -11.98 -18.54
C SER A 146 4.97 -10.45 -18.48
N LEU A 147 6.05 -9.67 -18.67
CA LEU A 147 5.98 -8.21 -18.72
C LEU A 147 5.15 -7.74 -19.91
N GLN A 148 5.29 -8.37 -21.08
CA GLN A 148 4.48 -8.02 -22.26
C GLN A 148 3.00 -8.25 -22.00
N LYS A 149 2.63 -9.45 -21.51
CA LYS A 149 1.25 -9.79 -21.18
C LYS A 149 0.67 -8.86 -20.12
N ASN A 150 1.44 -8.57 -19.08
CA ASN A 150 1.01 -7.67 -18.01
C ASN A 150 0.90 -6.22 -18.49
N ALA A 151 1.81 -5.74 -19.33
CA ALA A 151 1.75 -4.41 -19.93
C ALA A 151 0.47 -4.23 -20.77
N ILE A 152 0.15 -5.23 -21.61
CA ILE A 152 -1.08 -5.28 -22.40
C ILE A 152 -2.31 -5.27 -21.48
N ASN A 153 -2.34 -6.14 -20.47
CA ASN A 153 -3.46 -6.24 -19.53
C ASN A 153 -3.65 -4.95 -18.72
N ILE A 154 -2.58 -4.24 -18.37
CA ILE A 154 -2.64 -2.96 -17.66
C ILE A 154 -3.33 -1.91 -18.55
N THR A 155 -2.91 -1.77 -19.81
CA THR A 155 -3.52 -0.82 -20.74
C THR A 155 -4.99 -1.16 -20.99
N PHE A 156 -5.31 -2.41 -21.30
CA PHE A 156 -6.69 -2.84 -21.48
C PHE A 156 -7.51 -2.70 -20.20
N GLY A 157 -6.94 -2.99 -19.03
CA GLY A 157 -7.60 -2.84 -17.73
C GLY A 157 -7.96 -1.39 -17.43
N PHE A 158 -7.03 -0.44 -17.68
CA PHE A 158 -7.32 0.98 -17.56
C PHE A 158 -8.41 1.41 -18.55
N THR A 159 -8.28 1.08 -19.83
CA THR A 159 -9.26 1.42 -20.86
C THR A 159 -10.64 0.82 -20.58
N GLN A 160 -10.70 -0.44 -20.15
CA GLN A 160 -11.95 -1.12 -19.83
C GLN A 160 -12.61 -0.55 -18.56
N ALA A 161 -11.82 -0.18 -17.54
CA ALA A 161 -12.33 0.50 -16.35
C ALA A 161 -12.91 1.88 -16.69
N PHE A 162 -12.37 2.58 -17.68
CA PHE A 162 -12.95 3.83 -18.18
C PHE A 162 -14.23 3.61 -19.00
N ILE A 163 -14.29 2.58 -19.84
CA ILE A 163 -15.41 2.32 -20.75
C ILE A 163 -16.62 1.69 -20.02
N ASN A 164 -16.39 0.75 -19.09
CA ASN A 164 -17.46 -0.01 -18.45
C ASN A 164 -18.23 0.75 -17.37
N THR A 165 -17.77 1.95 -16.98
CA THR A 165 -18.29 2.66 -15.79
C THR A 165 -19.21 3.83 -16.15
N SER A 166 -19.81 3.85 -17.35
CA SER A 166 -20.60 5.00 -17.82
C SER A 166 -21.85 5.30 -16.97
N ASN A 167 -22.58 4.28 -16.51
CA ASN A 167 -23.79 4.47 -15.71
C ASN A 167 -23.51 4.68 -14.21
N GLU A 168 -22.53 3.97 -13.64
CA GLU A 168 -22.20 4.09 -12.22
C GLU A 168 -21.46 5.40 -11.89
N ILE A 169 -20.66 5.95 -12.82
CA ILE A 169 -19.99 7.25 -12.64
C ILE A 169 -20.99 8.37 -12.43
N ILE A 170 -22.11 8.38 -13.17
CA ILE A 170 -23.11 9.44 -13.05
C ILE A 170 -23.70 9.46 -11.64
N PHE A 171 -24.17 8.31 -11.15
CA PHE A 171 -24.67 8.20 -9.77
C PHE A 171 -23.60 8.55 -8.75
N PHE A 172 -22.37 8.05 -8.93
CA PHE A 172 -21.25 8.36 -8.05
C PHE A 172 -20.97 9.86 -7.98
N VAL A 173 -20.89 10.56 -9.12
CA VAL A 173 -20.62 11.99 -9.21
C VAL A 173 -21.76 12.79 -8.58
N ILE A 174 -23.02 12.43 -8.86
CA ILE A 174 -24.18 13.10 -8.26
C ILE A 174 -24.15 12.93 -6.74
N THR A 175 -24.01 11.69 -6.24
CA THR A 175 -23.94 11.42 -4.79
C THR A 175 -22.76 12.15 -4.15
N PHE A 176 -21.59 12.15 -4.79
CA PHE A 176 -20.40 12.86 -4.32
C PHE A 176 -20.65 14.36 -4.20
N VAL A 177 -21.20 15.01 -5.24
CA VAL A 177 -21.47 16.45 -5.26
C VAL A 177 -22.50 16.81 -4.19
N VAL A 178 -23.59 16.04 -4.08
CA VAL A 178 -24.62 16.26 -3.05
C VAL A 178 -24.03 16.11 -1.64
N ALA A 179 -23.27 15.03 -1.39
CA ALA A 179 -22.61 14.82 -0.11
C ALA A 179 -21.61 15.94 0.20
N PHE A 180 -20.84 16.41 -0.79
CA PHE A 180 -19.89 17.50 -0.64
C PHE A 180 -20.58 18.77 -0.12
N TYR A 181 -21.68 19.19 -0.75
CA TYR A 181 -22.40 20.40 -0.33
C TYR A 181 -23.05 20.27 1.05
N ILE A 182 -23.65 19.11 1.35
CA ILE A 182 -24.24 18.86 2.68
C ILE A 182 -23.15 18.91 3.76
N ILE A 183 -22.04 18.21 3.55
CA ILE A 183 -20.95 18.16 4.53
C ILE A 183 -20.29 19.52 4.69
N LEU A 184 -20.07 20.27 3.60
CA LEU A 184 -19.51 21.62 3.65
C LEU A 184 -20.38 22.56 4.50
N GLY A 185 -21.71 22.43 4.40
CA GLY A 185 -22.66 23.24 5.15
C GLY A 185 -22.83 22.86 6.62
N ASP A 186 -22.73 21.57 6.95
CA ASP A 186 -23.18 21.00 8.24
C ASP A 186 -22.07 20.33 9.06
N MET A 187 -20.79 20.46 8.65
CA MET A 187 -19.65 19.74 9.24
C MET A 187 -19.54 19.89 10.77
N GLN A 188 -19.87 21.06 11.32
CA GLN A 188 -19.83 21.33 12.77
C GLN A 188 -20.94 20.59 13.53
N ASN A 189 -22.16 20.58 12.99
CA ASN A 189 -23.30 19.91 13.61
C ASN A 189 -23.12 18.38 13.65
N VAL A 190 -22.46 17.80 12.65
CA VAL A 190 -22.14 16.37 12.60
C VAL A 190 -21.12 16.00 13.68
N TYR A 191 -20.09 16.84 13.87
CA TYR A 191 -19.04 16.61 14.87
C TYR A 191 -19.62 16.62 16.30
N ASP A 192 -20.47 17.60 16.62
CA ASP A 192 -21.03 17.76 17.95
C ASP A 192 -22.02 16.64 18.30
N LYS A 193 -22.84 16.19 17.34
CA LYS A 193 -23.75 15.05 17.53
C LYS A 193 -23.02 13.72 17.72
N TYR A 194 -21.91 13.51 17.00
CA TYR A 194 -21.11 12.29 17.13
C TYR A 194 -20.54 12.11 18.54
N HIS A 195 -20.09 13.19 19.19
CA HIS A 195 -19.54 13.15 20.55
C HIS A 195 -20.58 12.84 21.64
N LEU A 196 -21.86 13.10 21.37
CA LEU A 196 -22.97 12.87 22.31
C LEU A 196 -23.49 11.42 22.27
N LEU A 197 -23.35 10.72 21.15
CA LEU A 197 -23.93 9.39 20.94
C LEU A 197 -23.07 8.23 21.48
N ILE A 198 -21.78 8.45 21.78
CA ILE A 198 -20.87 7.38 22.20
C ILE A 198 -20.81 7.27 23.74
N PRO A 199 -21.06 6.09 24.32
CA PRO A 199 -20.89 5.86 25.76
C PRO A 199 -19.45 6.10 26.25
N GLU A 200 -19.29 6.72 27.42
CA GLU A 200 -18.00 7.03 28.08
C GLU A 200 -17.00 5.86 28.10
N LYS A 201 -17.46 4.65 28.42
CA LYS A 201 -16.59 3.45 28.45
C LYS A 201 -16.04 3.08 27.07
N SER A 202 -16.84 3.27 26.01
CA SER A 202 -16.41 3.04 24.64
C SER A 202 -15.48 4.15 24.15
N LYS A 203 -15.64 5.40 24.63
CA LYS A 203 -14.76 6.53 24.30
C LYS A 203 -13.30 6.26 24.68
N ASN A 204 -13.05 5.62 25.83
CA ASN A 204 -11.67 5.27 26.25
C ASN A 204 -11.02 4.19 25.37
N ASN A 205 -11.75 3.13 25.02
CA ASN A 205 -11.19 2.12 24.11
C ASN A 205 -10.98 2.68 22.70
N LEU A 206 -11.93 3.49 22.20
CA LEU A 206 -11.80 4.19 20.91
C LEU A 206 -10.65 5.20 20.91
N SER A 207 -10.42 5.92 22.00
CA SER A 207 -9.31 6.88 22.11
C SER A 207 -7.96 6.16 22.10
N LEU A 208 -7.85 5.00 22.76
CA LEU A 208 -6.66 4.14 22.71
C LEU A 208 -6.42 3.57 21.31
N ILE A 209 -7.43 3.01 20.64
CA ILE A 209 -7.30 2.52 19.26
C ILE A 209 -6.88 3.66 18.32
N ARG A 210 -7.50 4.84 18.47
CA ARG A 210 -7.16 6.03 17.69
C ARG A 210 -5.72 6.48 17.94
N ALA A 211 -5.26 6.44 19.20
CA ALA A 211 -3.89 6.76 19.56
C ALA A 211 -2.90 5.77 18.94
N VAL A 212 -3.18 4.46 19.02
CA VAL A 212 -2.37 3.40 18.38
C VAL A 212 -2.30 3.59 16.86
N PHE A 213 -3.46 3.76 16.22
CA PHE A 213 -3.51 3.98 14.78
C PHE A 213 -2.72 5.22 14.37
N LYS A 214 -2.91 6.33 15.09
CA LYS A 214 -2.23 7.60 14.77
C LYS A 214 -0.72 7.52 14.98
N ASN A 215 -0.29 6.94 16.11
CA ASN A 215 1.11 6.96 16.51
C ASN A 215 1.95 5.92 15.76
N SER A 216 1.38 4.77 15.40
CA SER A 216 2.13 3.69 14.72
C SER A 216 1.76 3.59 13.24
N THR A 217 0.53 3.24 12.93
CA THR A 217 0.10 2.92 11.55
C THR A 217 0.10 4.14 10.64
N TRP A 218 -0.51 5.24 11.07
CA TRP A 218 -0.62 6.46 10.26
C TRP A 218 0.73 7.13 10.06
N ASN A 219 1.55 7.19 11.10
CA ASN A 219 2.92 7.70 10.98
C ASN A 219 3.73 6.85 10.01
N TYR A 220 3.65 5.51 10.09
CA TYR A 220 4.32 4.63 9.12
C TYR A 220 3.84 4.85 7.69
N ILE A 221 2.53 4.86 7.43
CA ILE A 221 1.96 5.11 6.09
C ILE A 221 2.46 6.46 5.57
N LYS A 222 2.36 7.51 6.39
CA LYS A 222 2.82 8.85 6.02
C LYS A 222 4.31 8.87 5.68
N SER A 223 5.12 8.13 6.42
CA SER A 223 6.56 8.02 6.19
C SER A 223 6.87 7.27 4.90
N GLN A 224 6.17 6.18 4.63
CA GLN A 224 6.33 5.42 3.39
C GLN A 224 5.89 6.22 2.16
N LEU A 225 4.78 6.97 2.25
CA LEU A 225 4.34 7.86 1.18
C LEU A 225 5.33 9.00 0.91
N LYS A 226 5.94 9.57 1.96
CA LYS A 226 7.01 10.58 1.80
C LYS A 226 8.24 10.00 1.10
N LEU A 227 8.65 8.79 1.47
CA LEU A 227 9.79 8.10 0.83
C LEU A 227 9.49 7.81 -0.64
N ALA A 228 8.32 7.24 -0.95
CA ALA A 228 7.89 6.96 -2.32
C ALA A 228 7.79 8.23 -3.17
N PHE A 229 7.29 9.33 -2.59
CA PHE A 229 7.24 10.62 -3.28
C PHE A 229 8.65 11.16 -3.59
N LEU A 230 9.55 11.12 -2.61
CA LEU A 230 10.94 11.52 -2.81
C LEU A 230 11.65 10.62 -3.84
N CYS A 231 11.40 9.31 -3.79
CA CYS A 231 11.86 8.34 -4.78
C CYS A 231 11.41 8.77 -6.18
N THR A 232 10.12 9.05 -6.35
CA THR A 232 9.53 9.46 -7.64
C THR A 232 10.23 10.69 -8.19
N ILE A 233 10.43 11.73 -7.37
CA ILE A 233 11.08 12.97 -7.80
C ILE A 233 12.52 12.69 -8.24
N ILE A 234 13.31 12.01 -7.41
CA ILE A 234 14.72 11.74 -7.71
C ILE A 234 14.84 10.87 -8.96
N MET A 235 14.03 9.83 -9.08
CA MET A 235 14.02 8.96 -10.26
C MET A 235 13.59 9.72 -11.52
N ALA A 236 12.59 10.60 -11.43
CA ALA A 236 12.14 11.39 -12.57
C ALA A 236 13.24 12.33 -13.07
N ILE A 237 13.92 13.04 -12.15
CA ILE A 237 15.04 13.93 -12.49
C ILE A 237 16.16 13.13 -13.16
N PHE A 238 16.55 11.99 -12.57
CA PHE A 238 17.67 11.21 -13.08
C PHE A 238 17.37 10.57 -14.45
N LEU A 239 16.18 9.99 -14.61
CA LEU A 239 15.75 9.40 -15.87
C LEU A 239 15.57 10.45 -16.97
N PHE A 240 15.14 11.67 -16.61
CA PHE A 240 15.09 12.79 -17.54
C PHE A 240 16.49 13.14 -18.08
N PHE A 241 17.49 13.24 -17.21
CA PHE A 241 18.88 13.53 -17.62
C PHE A 241 19.53 12.40 -18.42
N ILE A 242 19.16 11.15 -18.16
CA ILE A 242 19.56 10.00 -19.00
C ILE A 242 18.91 10.05 -20.40
N GLY A 243 17.95 10.94 -20.64
CA GLY A 243 17.23 11.03 -21.91
C GLY A 243 16.18 9.94 -22.08
N GLN A 244 15.67 9.36 -20.99
CA GLN A 244 14.66 8.32 -21.05
C GLN A 244 13.31 8.93 -21.47
N GLN A 245 12.80 8.53 -22.65
CA GLN A 245 11.57 9.09 -23.25
C GLN A 245 10.36 9.06 -22.30
N TYR A 246 10.19 7.99 -21.53
CA TYR A 246 9.08 7.79 -20.60
C TYR A 246 9.53 7.95 -19.14
N PHE A 247 10.40 8.92 -18.83
CA PHE A 247 10.99 9.11 -17.50
C PHE A 247 9.93 9.25 -16.38
N MET A 248 8.85 9.99 -16.61
CA MET A 248 7.83 10.28 -15.60
C MET A 248 6.98 9.05 -15.20
N PRO A 249 6.34 8.31 -16.14
CA PRO A 249 5.58 7.10 -15.77
C PRO A 249 6.49 6.02 -15.16
N ILE A 250 7.74 5.90 -15.64
CA ILE A 250 8.71 4.96 -15.06
C ILE A 250 9.04 5.37 -13.63
N ALA A 251 9.33 6.65 -13.37
CA ALA A 251 9.61 7.15 -12.04
C ALA A 251 8.43 6.94 -11.07
N LEU A 252 7.20 7.09 -11.53
CA LEU A 252 5.99 6.79 -10.74
C LEU A 252 5.89 5.30 -10.40
N ILE A 253 6.18 4.40 -11.35
CA ILE A 253 6.23 2.96 -11.09
C ILE A 253 7.33 2.66 -10.06
N LEU A 254 8.51 3.24 -10.20
CA LEU A 254 9.61 3.06 -9.25
C LEU A 254 9.26 3.57 -7.85
N GLY A 255 8.61 4.73 -7.75
CA GLY A 255 8.09 5.26 -6.47
C GLY A 255 7.02 4.37 -5.86
N PHE A 256 6.12 3.81 -6.67
CA PHE A 256 5.13 2.84 -6.21
C PHE A 256 5.78 1.55 -5.70
N VAL A 257 6.79 1.02 -6.42
CA VAL A 257 7.58 -0.13 -5.97
C VAL A 257 8.37 0.20 -4.69
N ASP A 258 8.80 1.46 -4.49
CA ASP A 258 9.42 1.92 -3.25
C ASP A 258 8.52 1.81 -2.01
N LEU A 259 7.18 1.74 -2.20
CA LEU A 259 6.24 1.41 -1.13
C LEU A 259 6.50 0.02 -0.53
N LEU A 260 7.12 -0.90 -1.28
CA LEU A 260 7.57 -2.18 -0.75
C LEU A 260 8.75 -1.95 0.22
N PRO A 261 8.58 -2.29 1.52
CA PRO A 261 9.65 -2.10 2.50
C PRO A 261 10.88 -2.93 2.17
N MET A 262 12.08 -2.38 2.42
CA MET A 262 13.41 -3.01 2.20
C MET A 262 13.79 -3.32 0.75
N ILE A 263 12.83 -3.58 -0.13
CA ILE A 263 13.05 -3.97 -1.52
C ILE A 263 13.21 -2.73 -2.41
N GLY A 264 12.16 -1.92 -2.50
CA GLY A 264 12.08 -0.74 -3.35
C GLY A 264 12.52 -0.92 -4.82
N PRO A 265 13.05 0.14 -5.45
CA PRO A 265 13.39 0.18 -6.88
C PRO A 265 14.41 -0.86 -7.35
N ILE A 266 15.11 -1.55 -6.44
CA ILE A 266 16.13 -2.56 -6.77
C ILE A 266 15.57 -3.62 -7.72
N ILE A 267 14.35 -4.12 -7.48
CA ILE A 267 13.73 -5.16 -8.31
C ILE A 267 13.58 -4.75 -9.77
N VAL A 268 13.45 -3.46 -10.05
CA VAL A 268 13.24 -2.95 -11.41
C VAL A 268 14.54 -2.48 -12.01
N LEU A 269 15.29 -1.62 -11.30
CA LEU A 269 16.48 -0.96 -11.83
C LEU A 269 17.66 -1.92 -12.04
N LEU A 270 17.83 -2.94 -11.19
CA LEU A 270 18.95 -3.86 -11.29
C LEU A 270 18.83 -4.80 -12.52
N PRO A 271 17.69 -5.49 -12.74
CA PRO A 271 17.52 -6.25 -13.99
C PRO A 271 17.58 -5.36 -15.22
N TRP A 272 17.01 -4.15 -15.15
CA TRP A 272 17.02 -3.23 -16.28
C TRP A 272 18.44 -2.75 -16.63
N SER A 273 19.29 -2.43 -15.64
CA SER A 273 20.68 -2.06 -15.92
C SER A 273 21.47 -3.20 -16.56
N ILE A 274 21.24 -4.44 -16.12
CA ILE A 274 21.86 -5.64 -16.71
C ILE A 274 21.42 -5.79 -18.17
N ILE A 275 20.12 -5.60 -18.45
CA ILE A 275 19.59 -5.69 -19.81
C ILE A 275 20.20 -4.60 -20.72
N GLU A 276 20.27 -3.37 -20.25
CA GLU A 276 20.90 -2.27 -21.02
C GLU A 276 22.37 -2.56 -21.32
N LEU A 277 23.10 -3.18 -20.39
CA LEU A 277 24.51 -3.54 -20.59
C LEU A 277 24.69 -4.71 -21.54
N LEU A 278 24.01 -5.83 -21.28
CA LEU A 278 24.30 -7.11 -21.94
C LEU A 278 23.55 -7.28 -23.27
N ILE A 279 22.36 -6.68 -23.40
CA ILE A 279 21.49 -6.90 -24.57
C ILE A 279 21.53 -5.70 -25.52
N PHE A 280 21.56 -4.48 -24.99
CA PHE A 280 21.56 -3.25 -25.80
C PHE A 280 22.93 -2.59 -25.96
N ASP A 281 23.98 -3.17 -25.35
CA ASP A 281 25.34 -2.64 -25.34
C ASP A 281 25.41 -1.14 -24.92
N ASN A 282 24.45 -0.71 -24.10
CA ASN A 282 24.29 0.68 -23.68
C ASN A 282 24.93 0.89 -22.31
N THR A 283 26.25 0.89 -22.30
CA THR A 283 27.06 1.01 -21.07
C THR A 283 26.76 2.29 -20.30
N ILE A 284 26.57 3.42 -20.98
CA ILE A 284 26.30 4.73 -20.36
C ILE A 284 24.99 4.68 -19.58
N LYS A 285 23.93 4.16 -20.20
CA LYS A 285 22.61 4.06 -19.57
C LYS A 285 22.60 3.05 -18.43
N SER A 286 23.25 1.90 -18.60
CA SER A 286 23.39 0.90 -17.54
C SER A 286 24.08 1.47 -16.31
N LEU A 287 25.21 2.15 -16.50
CA LEU A 287 25.95 2.80 -15.42
C LEU A 287 25.10 3.87 -14.74
N GLY A 288 24.38 4.70 -15.51
CA GLY A 288 23.45 5.70 -14.98
C GLY A 288 22.36 5.08 -14.09
N LEU A 289 21.76 3.97 -14.52
CA LEU A 289 20.74 3.23 -13.75
C LEU A 289 21.33 2.64 -12.44
N LEU A 290 22.55 2.11 -12.47
CA LEU A 290 23.23 1.60 -11.27
C LEU A 290 23.61 2.72 -10.29
N ILE A 291 24.06 3.87 -10.81
CA ILE A 291 24.40 5.04 -9.99
C ILE A 291 23.15 5.56 -9.26
N VAL A 292 22.03 5.78 -9.97
CA VAL A 292 20.81 6.26 -9.31
C VAL A 292 20.26 5.22 -8.34
N LEU A 293 20.37 3.93 -8.66
CA LEU A 293 19.96 2.87 -7.75
C LEU A 293 20.75 2.91 -6.44
N THR A 294 22.07 3.01 -6.54
CA THR A 294 22.97 3.04 -5.38
C THR A 294 22.77 4.32 -4.58
N ALA A 295 22.66 5.47 -5.26
CA ALA A 295 22.42 6.77 -4.63
C ALA A 295 21.09 6.79 -3.88
N TRP A 296 19.99 6.33 -4.51
CA TRP A 296 18.69 6.25 -3.85
C TRP A 296 18.71 5.28 -2.68
N THR A 297 19.31 4.10 -2.83
CA THR A 297 19.38 3.10 -1.75
C THR A 297 20.16 3.64 -0.55
N GLY A 298 21.30 4.29 -0.78
CA GLY A 298 22.08 4.93 0.28
C GLY A 298 21.31 6.08 0.94
N LEU A 299 20.68 6.95 0.14
CA LEU A 299 19.85 8.03 0.65
C LEU A 299 18.67 7.51 1.49
N ARG A 300 18.01 6.44 1.02
CA ARG A 300 16.91 5.79 1.72
C ARG A 300 17.34 5.24 3.07
N GLN A 301 18.53 4.64 3.19
CA GLN A 301 19.05 4.17 4.48
C GLN A 301 19.27 5.31 5.49
N VAL A 302 19.60 6.52 5.02
CA VAL A 302 19.78 7.70 5.88
C VAL A 302 18.44 8.37 6.22
N ILE A 303 17.52 8.46 5.26
CA ILE A 303 16.23 9.15 5.41
C ILE A 303 15.22 8.28 6.15
N ALA A 304 15.18 6.97 5.89
CA ALA A 304 14.16 6.08 6.43
C ALA A 304 14.11 6.10 7.97
N PRO A 305 15.23 5.99 8.73
CA PRO A 305 15.20 6.09 10.18
C PRO A 305 14.69 7.45 10.69
N LYS A 306 15.04 8.54 10.00
CA LYS A 306 14.63 9.91 10.37
C LYS A 306 13.15 10.17 10.11
N VAL A 307 12.61 9.61 9.03
CA VAL A 307 11.22 9.83 8.61
C VAL A 307 10.28 8.83 9.28
N ILE A 308 10.69 7.58 9.49
CA ILE A 308 9.90 6.54 10.17
C ILE A 308 9.96 6.72 11.70
N GLY A 309 11.07 7.22 12.24
CA GLY A 309 11.24 7.53 13.67
C GLY A 309 11.09 6.32 14.60
N SER A 310 10.91 6.57 15.90
CA SER A 310 10.57 5.58 16.95
C SER A 310 9.10 5.13 16.95
N SER A 311 8.31 5.60 15.98
CA SER A 311 6.85 5.47 15.95
C SER A 311 6.37 4.06 15.61
N ALA A 312 7.21 3.29 14.91
CA ALA A 312 6.99 1.90 14.61
C ALA A 312 8.24 1.12 15.07
N ASP A 313 8.36 0.89 16.38
CA ASP A 313 9.36 -0.01 16.99
C ASP A 313 9.11 -1.47 16.58
N ILE A 314 9.05 -1.74 15.29
CA ILE A 314 8.76 -3.05 14.73
C ILE A 314 10.05 -3.50 14.09
N HIS A 315 10.52 -4.66 14.55
CA HIS A 315 11.71 -5.28 14.05
C HIS A 315 11.62 -5.42 12.52
N PRO A 316 12.60 -4.95 11.73
CA PRO A 316 12.54 -4.95 10.26
C PRO A 316 12.14 -6.30 9.65
N ILE A 317 12.50 -7.40 10.32
CA ILE A 317 12.14 -8.76 9.92
C ILE A 317 10.63 -9.00 9.82
N LEU A 318 9.83 -8.36 10.68
CA LEU A 318 8.37 -8.50 10.65
C LEU A 318 7.79 -7.85 9.40
N SER A 319 8.36 -6.73 8.95
CA SER A 319 7.98 -6.08 7.70
C SER A 319 8.33 -6.94 6.49
N VAL A 320 9.47 -7.64 6.52
CA VAL A 320 9.88 -8.58 5.46
C VAL A 320 8.96 -9.80 5.42
N ILE A 321 8.64 -10.39 6.57
CA ILE A 321 7.69 -11.52 6.66
C ILE A 321 6.30 -11.08 6.15
N ALA A 322 5.82 -9.92 6.57
CA ALA A 322 4.54 -9.39 6.13
C ALA A 322 4.53 -9.10 4.62
N LEU A 323 5.62 -8.56 4.07
CA LEU A 323 5.75 -8.35 2.63
C LEU A 323 5.70 -9.68 1.88
N TYR A 324 6.46 -10.69 2.30
CA TYR A 324 6.51 -11.98 1.64
C TYR A 324 5.17 -12.71 1.71
N ALA A 325 4.55 -12.74 2.89
CA ALA A 325 3.22 -13.31 3.08
C ALA A 325 2.18 -12.55 2.24
N GLY A 326 2.25 -11.22 2.21
CA GLY A 326 1.35 -10.38 1.43
C GLY A 326 1.47 -10.67 -0.07
N LEU A 327 2.70 -10.79 -0.57
CA LEU A 327 2.98 -11.14 -1.96
C LEU A 327 2.42 -12.52 -2.33
N LYS A 328 2.53 -13.52 -1.45
CA LYS A 328 2.02 -14.88 -1.70
C LYS A 328 0.51 -14.98 -1.61
N LEU A 329 -0.14 -14.25 -0.70
CA LEU A 329 -1.57 -14.36 -0.44
C LEU A 329 -2.41 -13.47 -1.36
N PHE A 330 -1.97 -12.23 -1.59
CA PHE A 330 -2.75 -11.20 -2.29
C PHE A 330 -1.95 -10.45 -3.36
N GLY A 331 -0.81 -10.99 -3.79
CA GLY A 331 0.04 -10.38 -4.82
C GLY A 331 0.65 -9.04 -4.40
N VAL A 332 0.90 -8.17 -5.37
CA VAL A 332 1.54 -6.86 -5.15
C VAL A 332 0.75 -6.01 -4.15
N MET A 333 -0.59 -6.06 -4.21
CA MET A 333 -1.44 -5.29 -3.30
C MET A 333 -1.29 -5.80 -1.86
N GLY A 334 -1.18 -7.12 -1.66
CA GLY A 334 -0.86 -7.71 -0.36
C GLY A 334 0.52 -7.30 0.15
N ALA A 335 1.52 -7.28 -0.71
CA ALA A 335 2.89 -6.90 -0.34
C ALA A 335 3.00 -5.47 0.22
N ILE A 336 2.08 -4.57 -0.20
CA ILE A 336 1.99 -3.19 0.31
C ILE A 336 1.11 -3.11 1.56
N LEU A 337 -0.06 -3.76 1.55
CA LEU A 337 -1.05 -3.61 2.63
C LEU A 337 -0.71 -4.44 3.87
N LEU A 338 -0.16 -5.64 3.73
CA LEU A 338 0.05 -6.54 4.86
C LEU A 338 1.04 -5.98 5.90
N PRO A 339 2.18 -5.34 5.53
CA PRO A 339 3.04 -4.67 6.50
C PRO A 339 2.30 -3.62 7.34
N VAL A 340 1.42 -2.83 6.73
CA VAL A 340 0.61 -1.81 7.43
C VAL A 340 -0.34 -2.45 8.44
N VAL A 341 -1.03 -3.51 8.02
CA VAL A 341 -1.93 -4.29 8.89
C VAL A 341 -1.15 -4.91 10.05
N PHE A 342 0.02 -5.46 9.77
CA PHE A 342 0.87 -6.08 10.78
C PHE A 342 1.35 -5.05 11.83
N ILE A 343 1.72 -3.84 11.38
CA ILE A 343 2.08 -2.73 12.26
C ILE A 343 0.92 -2.33 13.16
N PHE A 344 -0.30 -2.29 12.62
CA PHE A 344 -1.49 -2.00 13.40
C PHE A 344 -1.77 -3.08 14.46
N ILE A 345 -1.67 -4.37 14.09
CA ILE A 345 -1.88 -5.49 15.02
C ILE A 345 -0.86 -5.45 16.16
N VAL A 346 0.43 -5.24 15.84
CA VAL A 346 1.48 -5.12 16.86
C VAL A 346 1.24 -3.91 17.75
N GLY A 347 0.79 -2.79 17.20
CA GLY A 347 0.42 -1.59 17.95
C GLY A 347 -0.74 -1.84 18.92
N ILE A 348 -1.77 -2.57 18.51
CA ILE A 348 -2.89 -2.95 19.39
C ILE A 348 -2.43 -3.93 20.46
N TYR A 349 -1.58 -4.90 20.12
CA TYR A 349 -1.04 -5.84 21.09
C TYR A 349 -0.26 -5.11 22.20
N ARG A 350 0.57 -4.13 21.83
CA ARG A 350 1.36 -3.34 22.78
C ARG A 350 0.56 -2.36 23.62
N SER A 351 -0.62 -1.93 23.17
CA SER A 351 -1.45 -0.99 23.92
C SER A 351 -2.22 -1.64 25.07
N GLY A 352 -2.12 -2.96 25.23
CA GLY A 352 -2.78 -3.72 26.29
C GLY A 352 -4.29 -3.83 26.15
N ILE A 353 -4.86 -3.34 25.03
CA ILE A 353 -6.31 -3.43 24.75
C ILE A 353 -6.75 -4.91 24.70
N ILE A 354 -5.86 -5.79 24.24
CA ILE A 354 -6.12 -7.23 24.10
C ILE A 354 -5.75 -8.00 25.39
N ASP A 355 -5.06 -7.40 26.37
CA ASP A 355 -4.57 -8.11 27.56
C ASP A 355 -5.72 -8.72 28.37
N ASN A 356 -6.83 -8.00 28.51
CA ASN A 356 -8.04 -8.51 29.16
C ASN A 356 -8.64 -9.71 28.41
N TRP A 357 -8.49 -9.77 27.09
CA TRP A 357 -8.93 -10.91 26.28
C TRP A 357 -7.96 -12.08 26.42
N ILE A 358 -6.65 -11.84 26.32
CA ILE A 358 -5.61 -12.87 26.48
C ILE A 358 -5.67 -13.50 27.86
N TYR A 359 -5.89 -12.69 28.91
CA TYR A 359 -6.04 -13.16 30.28
C TYR A 359 -7.24 -14.10 30.41
N ASP A 360 -8.41 -13.70 29.89
CA ASP A 360 -9.62 -14.53 29.96
C ASP A 360 -9.47 -15.86 29.18
N TYR A 361 -8.77 -15.84 28.04
CA TYR A 361 -8.44 -17.08 27.30
C TYR A 361 -7.43 -17.96 28.03
N LYS A 362 -6.37 -17.38 28.63
CA LYS A 362 -5.41 -18.14 29.45
C LYS A 362 -6.11 -18.79 30.64
N LEU A 363 -7.02 -18.07 31.29
CA LEU A 363 -7.81 -18.58 32.42
C LEU A 363 -8.71 -19.74 31.97
N PHE A 364 -9.33 -19.64 30.80
CA PHE A 364 -10.14 -20.69 30.22
C PHE A 364 -9.34 -21.94 29.86
N PHE A 365 -8.20 -21.79 29.18
CA PHE A 365 -7.34 -22.94 28.85
C PHE A 365 -6.74 -23.59 30.10
N LYS A 366 -6.38 -22.80 31.11
CA LYS A 366 -5.95 -23.31 32.42
C LYS A 366 -7.08 -24.12 33.08
N TYR A 367 -8.29 -23.57 33.10
CA TYR A 367 -9.46 -24.28 33.64
C TYR A 367 -9.74 -25.58 32.89
N ILE A 368 -9.68 -25.59 31.56
CA ILE A 368 -9.83 -26.81 30.74
C ILE A 368 -8.73 -27.81 31.03
N SER A 369 -7.47 -27.37 31.10
CA SER A 369 -6.32 -28.22 31.42
C SER A 369 -6.45 -28.86 32.80
N ASP A 370 -6.89 -28.09 33.80
CA ASP A 370 -7.12 -28.54 35.17
C ASP A 370 -8.32 -29.51 35.24
N THR A 371 -9.37 -29.28 34.44
CA THR A 371 -10.56 -30.14 34.37
C THR A 371 -10.29 -31.45 33.60
N LEU A 372 -9.45 -31.40 32.56
CA LEU A 372 -9.04 -32.57 31.77
C LEU A 372 -7.86 -33.32 32.40
N ASN A 373 -7.33 -32.86 33.54
CA ASN A 373 -6.23 -33.49 34.27
C ASN A 373 -4.96 -33.71 33.41
N ILE A 374 -4.73 -32.84 32.43
CA ILE A 374 -3.61 -32.96 31.47
C ILE A 374 -2.26 -32.61 32.15
N GLY A 375 -2.27 -32.09 33.38
CA GLY A 375 -1.09 -31.69 34.15
C GLY A 375 -0.42 -32.76 35.04
N LYS A 376 -0.76 -34.05 34.93
CA LYS A 376 -0.07 -35.14 35.67
C LYS A 376 0.89 -35.99 34.82
N ARG A 377 1.59 -35.38 33.86
CA ARG A 377 2.92 -35.87 33.46
C ARG A 377 3.93 -34.79 33.79
N LYS A 378 4.81 -35.13 34.73
CA LYS A 378 5.97 -34.35 35.17
C LYS A 378 6.60 -33.63 33.99
N LEU A 379 6.54 -32.30 33.99
CA LEU A 379 7.58 -31.51 33.35
C LEU A 379 8.73 -31.54 34.36
N ASP A 380 9.68 -32.45 34.13
CA ASP A 380 10.97 -32.43 34.83
C ASP A 380 11.65 -31.11 34.42
N ILE A 381 11.52 -30.10 35.27
CA ILE A 381 12.39 -28.93 35.25
C ILE A 381 13.67 -29.43 35.94
N PRO A 382 14.86 -29.33 35.31
CA PRO A 382 16.09 -29.62 36.02
C PRO A 382 16.24 -28.59 37.13
N ASP A 383 16.32 -29.07 38.37
CA ASP A 383 16.62 -28.23 39.52
C ASP A 383 17.99 -27.58 39.31
N GLU A 384 18.04 -26.25 39.47
CA GLU A 384 19.28 -25.54 39.76
C GLU A 384 19.84 -26.08 41.08
N GLU A 385 20.94 -26.82 41.02
CA GLU A 385 21.84 -27.01 42.16
C GLU A 385 23.23 -26.47 41.81
N ASN A 386 23.56 -25.36 42.50
CA ASN A 386 24.86 -24.69 42.72
C ASN A 386 25.48 -23.85 41.59
#